data_AF-A0A523RQZ4-F1
#
_entry.id   AF-A0A523RQZ4-F1
#
_cell.length_a   1.000
_cell.length_b   1.000
_cell.length_c   1.000
_cell.angle_alpha   90.00
_cell.angle_beta   90.00
_cell.angle_gamma   90.00
#
_symmetry.space_group_name_H-M   'P 1'
#
loop_
_entity.id
_entity.type
_entity.pdbx_description
1 polymer ?
#
loop_
_entity_poly.entity_id
_entity_poly.type
_entity_poly.pdbx_seq_one_letter_code
_entity_poly.pdbx_strand_id
1 'polypeptide(L)'
;MKKIKAGFVGFRCASYPREIIEKRSLEAKKAVEEKGIELIYTDPVSNFEEADRAKEELSQENFDLLIACVTSWIESPVAMTILKEFFHKPILLWGLGGYIEKGRLISPASQAATSALRWPLEAMGAKFKFIYDWPDSPMNIDRVENFAKAARAVRELSHSKVGMMGYADMGLYATMFDGVSLRGKIGVEVEVFDMLEVVQKMEKISQTEISSLVDKMRKEWTFEKLVKNETLERLARIYLALKEKIKEGNYEAISLKCVEGMKKYMNFPPCMILSMLADELPAICEDDALGAVTQL
;
A
#
# COMPACT_ATOMS: atom_id res chain seq x y z
N MET A 1 -4.71 1.81 11.25
CA MET A 1 -4.17 1.17 10.02
C MET A 1 -4.66 -0.26 9.95
N LYS A 2 -5.05 -0.76 8.78
CA LYS A 2 -5.40 -2.18 8.60
C LYS A 2 -4.16 -3.04 8.86
N LYS A 3 -4.36 -4.23 9.44
CA LYS A 3 -3.25 -5.20 9.64
C LYS A 3 -2.76 -5.68 8.27
N ILE A 4 -1.45 -5.94 8.17
CA ILE A 4 -0.88 -6.54 6.96
C ILE A 4 -1.29 -8.00 6.93
N LYS A 5 -1.76 -8.48 5.77
CA LYS A 5 -2.15 -9.87 5.57
C LYS A 5 -1.28 -10.50 4.49
N ALA A 6 -0.69 -11.66 4.77
CA ALA A 6 0.16 -12.38 3.83
C ALA A 6 -0.30 -13.83 3.64
N GLY A 7 -0.22 -14.32 2.40
CA GLY A 7 -0.21 -15.76 2.16
C GLY A 7 1.15 -16.33 2.57
N PHE A 8 1.17 -17.48 3.23
CA PHE A 8 2.40 -18.14 3.64
C PHE A 8 2.41 -19.58 3.15
N VAL A 9 3.41 -19.91 2.32
CA VAL A 9 3.65 -21.28 1.84
C VAL A 9 5.07 -21.69 2.16
N GLY A 10 5.20 -22.82 2.85
CA GLY A 10 6.47 -23.50 3.07
C GLY A 10 6.80 -24.43 1.90
N PHE A 11 8.06 -24.45 1.45
CA PHE A 11 8.54 -25.42 0.46
C PHE A 11 9.56 -26.37 1.08
N ARG A 12 9.40 -27.67 0.81
CA ARG A 12 10.22 -28.74 1.39
C ARG A 12 10.59 -29.83 0.39
N CYS A 13 11.64 -30.58 0.73
CA CYS A 13 12.03 -31.75 -0.04
C CYS A 13 11.17 -32.94 0.38
N ALA A 14 10.64 -33.69 -0.59
CA ALA A 14 9.79 -34.85 -0.33
C ALA A 14 10.53 -35.96 0.46
N SER A 15 11.86 -36.08 0.26
CA SER A 15 12.70 -37.09 0.91
C SER A 15 13.22 -36.69 2.29
N TYR A 16 12.96 -35.45 2.75
CA TYR A 16 13.34 -35.01 4.09
C TYR A 16 12.30 -35.43 5.14
N PRO A 17 12.70 -35.74 6.39
CA PRO A 17 11.74 -36.03 7.45
C PRO A 17 10.74 -34.88 7.63
N ARG A 18 9.46 -35.19 7.43
CA ARG A 18 8.36 -34.22 7.39
C ARG A 18 8.26 -33.40 8.67
N GLU A 19 8.36 -34.06 9.83
CA GLU A 19 8.26 -33.45 11.16
C GLU A 19 9.28 -32.33 11.39
N ILE A 20 10.52 -32.54 10.93
CA ILE A 20 11.61 -31.56 11.09
C ILE A 20 11.28 -30.30 10.30
N ILE A 21 10.84 -30.45 9.06
CA ILE A 21 10.59 -29.33 8.17
C ILE A 21 9.29 -28.59 8.53
N GLU A 22 8.23 -29.30 8.90
CA GLU A 22 6.99 -28.69 9.36
C GLU A 22 7.23 -27.85 10.61
N LYS A 23 8.02 -28.36 11.58
CA LYS A 23 8.40 -27.57 12.75
C LYS A 23 9.08 -26.26 12.35
N ARG A 24 10.02 -26.29 11.40
CA ARG A 24 10.72 -25.08 10.94
C ARG A 24 9.81 -24.10 10.20
N SER A 25 8.89 -24.63 9.39
CA SER A 25 7.87 -23.82 8.72
C SER A 25 6.98 -23.12 9.75
N LEU A 26 6.58 -23.83 10.81
CA LEU A 26 5.78 -23.29 11.92
C LEU A 26 6.55 -22.27 12.76
N GLU A 27 7.85 -22.47 12.99
CA GLU A 27 8.71 -21.48 13.65
C GLU A 27 8.80 -20.19 12.84
N ALA A 28 8.99 -20.30 11.52
CA ALA A 28 9.01 -19.16 10.61
C ALA A 28 7.65 -18.44 10.57
N LYS A 29 6.55 -19.19 10.48
CA LYS A 29 5.18 -18.67 10.58
C LYS A 29 5.01 -17.85 11.86
N LYS A 30 5.32 -18.45 13.01
CA LYS A 30 5.14 -17.81 14.31
C LYS A 30 5.96 -16.52 14.44
N ALA A 31 7.20 -16.54 13.97
CA ALA A 31 8.07 -15.36 14.01
C ALA A 31 7.52 -14.20 13.15
N VAL A 32 6.84 -14.51 12.04
CA VAL A 32 6.15 -13.50 11.21
C VAL A 32 4.88 -12.98 11.90
N GLU A 33 4.09 -13.87 12.53
CA GLU A 33 2.90 -13.49 13.30
C GLU A 33 3.23 -12.60 14.50
N GLU A 34 4.38 -12.84 15.16
CA GLU A 34 4.89 -12.03 16.28
C GLU A 34 5.21 -10.57 15.86
N LYS A 35 5.39 -10.29 14.57
CA LYS A 35 5.49 -8.91 14.03
C LYS A 35 4.14 -8.27 13.71
N GLY A 36 3.03 -8.94 14.01
CA GLY A 36 1.68 -8.43 13.77
C GLY A 36 1.22 -8.56 12.31
N ILE A 37 1.86 -9.43 11.52
CA ILE A 37 1.42 -9.80 10.18
C ILE A 37 0.43 -10.97 10.30
N GLU A 38 -0.77 -10.80 9.78
CA GLU A 38 -1.79 -11.85 9.72
C GLU A 38 -1.47 -12.82 8.58
N LEU A 39 -1.51 -14.13 8.83
CA LEU A 39 -1.14 -15.14 7.84
C LEU A 39 -2.32 -16.01 7.43
N ILE A 40 -2.49 -16.16 6.11
CA ILE A 40 -3.20 -17.29 5.52
C ILE A 40 -2.14 -18.37 5.29
N TYR A 41 -2.12 -19.37 6.16
CA TYR A 41 -1.09 -20.40 6.17
C TYR A 41 -1.61 -21.67 5.50
N THR A 42 -0.78 -22.24 4.62
CA THR A 42 -0.96 -23.60 4.09
C THR A 42 0.19 -24.49 4.54
N ASP A 43 -0.07 -25.79 4.67
CA ASP A 43 0.94 -26.78 5.03
C ASP A 43 2.06 -26.87 3.97
N PRO A 44 3.28 -27.26 4.36
CA PRO A 44 4.42 -27.24 3.45
C PRO A 44 4.27 -28.16 2.23
N VAL A 45 4.76 -27.69 1.10
CA VAL A 45 4.60 -28.29 -0.23
C VAL A 45 5.89 -28.95 -0.70
N SER A 46 5.75 -30.16 -1.25
CA SER A 46 6.85 -30.99 -1.77
C SER A 46 6.55 -31.67 -3.11
N ASN A 47 5.28 -31.72 -3.51
CA ASN A 47 4.82 -32.35 -4.76
C ASN A 47 3.65 -31.58 -5.38
N PHE A 48 3.21 -31.99 -6.57
CA PHE A 48 2.16 -31.30 -7.33
C PHE A 48 0.79 -31.30 -6.62
N GLU A 49 0.38 -32.40 -5.99
CA GLU A 49 -0.90 -32.48 -5.29
C GLU A 49 -0.96 -31.52 -4.10
N GLU A 50 0.12 -31.48 -3.30
CA GLU A 50 0.25 -30.51 -2.20
C GLU A 50 0.29 -29.08 -2.73
N ALA A 51 0.85 -28.86 -3.93
CA ALA A 51 0.91 -27.55 -4.56
C ALA A 51 -0.47 -27.06 -5.01
N ASP A 52 -1.28 -27.94 -5.61
CA ASP A 52 -2.65 -27.63 -6.02
C ASP A 52 -3.53 -27.31 -4.80
N ARG A 53 -3.42 -28.10 -3.73
CA ARG A 53 -4.10 -27.81 -2.45
C ARG A 53 -3.70 -26.43 -1.90
N ALA A 54 -2.40 -26.16 -1.82
CA ALA A 54 -1.89 -24.89 -1.29
C ALA A 54 -2.39 -23.70 -2.11
N LYS A 55 -2.49 -23.85 -3.43
CA LYS A 55 -3.08 -22.85 -4.32
C LYS A 55 -4.55 -22.62 -3.98
N GLU A 56 -5.35 -23.66 -3.79
CA GLU A 56 -6.77 -23.55 -3.45
C GLU A 56 -6.98 -22.87 -2.09
N GLU A 57 -6.23 -23.27 -1.07
CA GLU A 57 -6.30 -22.72 0.30
C GLU A 57 -5.93 -21.24 0.31
N LEU A 58 -4.82 -20.86 -0.33
CA LEU A 58 -4.37 -19.46 -0.39
C LEU A 58 -5.33 -18.59 -1.21
N SER A 59 -6.03 -19.16 -2.19
CA SER A 59 -6.96 -18.40 -3.04
C SER A 59 -8.31 -18.08 -2.38
N GLN A 60 -8.62 -18.68 -1.22
CA GLN A 60 -9.89 -18.42 -0.52
C GLN A 60 -9.99 -17.00 0.04
N GLU A 61 -8.86 -16.37 0.33
CA GLU A 61 -8.81 -15.07 0.98
C GLU A 61 -7.83 -14.14 0.26
N ASN A 62 -8.13 -12.84 0.26
CA ASN A 62 -7.24 -11.85 -0.35
C ASN A 62 -6.15 -11.41 0.64
N PHE A 63 -4.94 -11.24 0.15
CA PHE A 63 -3.77 -10.85 0.93
C PHE A 63 -2.86 -9.88 0.16
N ASP A 64 -2.00 -9.17 0.88
CA ASP A 64 -1.15 -8.10 0.37
C ASP A 64 0.10 -8.66 -0.34
N LEU A 65 0.66 -9.77 0.15
CA LEU A 65 1.87 -10.42 -0.39
C LEU A 65 1.89 -11.93 -0.17
N LEU A 66 2.67 -12.64 -0.98
CA LEU A 66 2.97 -14.05 -0.77
C LEU A 66 4.37 -14.21 -0.16
N ILE A 67 4.47 -14.91 0.96
CA ILE A 67 5.73 -15.34 1.56
C ILE A 67 5.98 -16.80 1.13
N ALA A 68 6.97 -16.97 0.26
CA ALA A 68 7.47 -18.24 -0.23
C ALA A 68 8.68 -18.68 0.60
N CYS A 69 8.42 -19.42 1.68
CA CYS A 69 9.42 -19.84 2.65
C CYS A 69 10.04 -21.18 2.25
N VAL A 70 11.26 -21.16 1.75
CA VAL A 70 12.01 -22.35 1.35
C VAL A 70 12.80 -22.88 2.55
N THR A 71 12.31 -23.98 3.12
CA THR A 71 12.86 -24.59 4.34
C THR A 71 13.99 -25.60 4.04
N SER A 72 13.95 -26.23 2.86
CA SER A 72 14.92 -27.21 2.37
C SER A 72 14.93 -27.18 0.83
N TRP A 73 15.05 -28.30 0.12
CA TRP A 73 15.02 -28.32 -1.35
C TRP A 73 13.58 -28.34 -1.89
N ILE A 74 13.33 -27.74 -3.05
CA ILE A 74 12.07 -27.92 -3.80
C ILE A 74 12.38 -27.92 -5.30
N GLU A 75 11.69 -28.77 -6.05
CA GLU A 75 11.80 -28.79 -7.50
C GLU A 75 11.08 -27.58 -8.11
N SER A 76 11.76 -26.86 -9.00
CA SER A 76 11.20 -25.64 -9.60
C SER A 76 9.81 -25.84 -10.23
N PRO A 77 9.52 -26.93 -10.98
CA PRO A 77 8.17 -27.15 -11.53
C PRO A 77 7.07 -27.17 -10.47
N VAL A 78 7.31 -27.81 -9.31
CA VAL A 78 6.35 -27.88 -8.21
C VAL A 78 6.13 -26.51 -7.58
N ALA A 79 7.21 -25.80 -7.28
CA ALA A 79 7.10 -24.45 -6.72
C ALA A 79 6.37 -23.49 -7.69
N MET A 80 6.61 -23.62 -9.00
CA MET A 80 5.99 -22.77 -10.02
C MET A 80 4.48 -22.99 -10.14
N THR A 81 3.94 -24.17 -9.80
CA THR A 81 2.49 -24.42 -9.78
C THR A 81 1.75 -23.42 -8.88
N ILE A 82 2.35 -23.03 -7.75
CA ILE A 82 1.76 -22.04 -6.83
C ILE A 82 2.23 -20.63 -7.17
N LEU A 83 3.54 -20.42 -7.29
CA LEU A 83 4.11 -19.06 -7.37
C LEU A 83 3.55 -18.28 -8.57
N LYS A 84 3.37 -18.96 -9.72
CA LYS A 84 2.87 -18.34 -10.95
C LYS A 84 1.45 -17.78 -10.82
N GLU A 85 0.59 -18.43 -10.03
CA GLU A 85 -0.78 -17.96 -9.78
C GLU A 85 -0.77 -16.56 -9.14
N PHE A 86 0.24 -16.29 -8.32
CA PHE A 86 0.35 -15.08 -7.52
C PHE A 86 1.38 -14.07 -8.06
N PHE A 87 1.82 -14.16 -9.32
CA PHE A 87 2.74 -13.15 -9.92
C PHE A 87 2.17 -11.73 -9.97
N HIS A 88 0.85 -11.61 -9.90
CA HIS A 88 0.17 -10.32 -9.78
C HIS A 88 0.32 -9.68 -8.39
N LYS A 89 0.89 -10.40 -7.40
CA LYS A 89 1.18 -9.93 -6.05
C LYS A 89 2.70 -9.87 -5.80
N PRO A 90 3.18 -9.00 -4.90
CA PRO A 90 4.56 -9.05 -4.43
C PRO A 90 4.89 -10.39 -3.76
N ILE A 91 6.01 -10.99 -4.12
CA ILE A 91 6.49 -12.27 -3.57
C ILE A 91 7.76 -12.06 -2.74
N LEU A 92 7.77 -12.53 -1.50
CA LEU A 92 8.99 -12.66 -0.71
C LEU A 92 9.50 -14.09 -0.83
N LEU A 93 10.59 -14.28 -1.57
CA LEU A 93 11.31 -15.56 -1.61
C LEU A 93 12.29 -15.59 -0.42
N TRP A 94 11.99 -16.40 0.58
CA TRP A 94 12.77 -16.48 1.81
C TRP A 94 13.40 -17.86 1.97
N GLY A 95 14.73 -17.93 1.91
CA GLY A 95 15.46 -19.18 2.19
C GLY A 95 15.91 -19.26 3.64
N LEU A 96 15.37 -20.19 4.42
CA LEU A 96 15.81 -20.42 5.80
C LEU A 96 17.24 -20.97 5.84
N GLY A 97 18.01 -20.63 6.86
CA GLY A 97 19.34 -21.20 7.07
C GLY A 97 19.30 -22.70 7.35
N GLY A 98 20.41 -23.41 7.22
CA GLY A 98 20.53 -24.74 7.85
C GLY A 98 20.63 -24.63 9.37
N TYR A 99 20.93 -25.74 10.04
CA TYR A 99 21.37 -25.70 11.44
C TYR A 99 22.45 -26.74 11.69
N ILE A 100 23.31 -26.51 12.67
CA ILE A 100 24.36 -27.46 13.04
C ILE A 100 23.86 -28.33 14.20
N GLU A 101 23.83 -29.64 13.98
CA GLU A 101 23.53 -30.63 15.02
C GLU A 101 24.65 -31.65 15.09
N LYS A 102 25.24 -31.83 16.28
CA LYS A 102 26.37 -32.76 16.52
C LYS A 102 27.53 -32.56 15.53
N GLY A 103 27.83 -31.30 15.20
CA GLY A 103 28.91 -30.92 14.28
C GLY A 103 28.60 -31.14 12.79
N ARG A 104 27.35 -31.46 12.42
CA ARG A 104 26.92 -31.65 11.04
C ARG A 104 25.90 -30.60 10.64
N LEU A 105 26.06 -30.05 9.44
CA LEU A 105 25.10 -29.11 8.86
C LEU A 105 23.88 -29.86 8.31
N ILE A 106 22.71 -29.55 8.84
CA ILE A 106 21.42 -30.14 8.47
C ILE A 106 20.60 -29.13 7.66
N SER A 107 19.91 -29.62 6.62
CA SER A 107 19.02 -28.86 5.75
C SER A 107 19.65 -27.60 5.07
N PRO A 108 20.87 -27.67 4.51
CA PRO A 108 21.48 -26.49 3.84
C PRO A 108 20.85 -26.18 2.47
N ALA A 109 20.02 -27.07 1.94
CA ALA A 109 19.61 -27.06 0.53
C ALA A 109 18.61 -25.94 0.16
N SER A 110 18.07 -25.20 1.14
CA SER A 110 17.20 -24.05 0.90
C SER A 110 17.83 -23.02 -0.02
N GLN A 111 19.12 -22.73 0.14
CA GLN A 111 19.81 -21.73 -0.68
C GLN A 111 20.05 -22.19 -2.12
N ALA A 112 20.20 -23.50 -2.31
CA ALA A 112 20.27 -24.09 -3.64
C ALA A 112 18.89 -24.00 -4.33
N ALA A 113 17.81 -24.30 -3.60
CA ALA A 113 16.45 -24.21 -4.13
C ALA A 113 16.04 -22.76 -4.44
N THR A 114 16.28 -21.80 -3.53
CA THR A 114 16.00 -20.39 -3.83
C THR A 114 16.80 -19.90 -5.04
N SER A 115 18.06 -20.32 -5.19
CA SER A 115 18.86 -20.00 -6.38
C SER A 115 18.26 -20.58 -7.66
N ALA A 116 17.73 -21.80 -7.63
CA ALA A 116 17.04 -22.42 -8.76
C ALA A 116 15.69 -21.74 -9.10
N LEU A 117 15.11 -20.98 -8.17
CA LEU A 117 13.84 -20.26 -8.36
C LEU A 117 14.03 -18.81 -8.80
N ARG A 118 15.13 -18.14 -8.41
CA ARG A 118 15.34 -16.71 -8.65
C ARG A 118 15.31 -16.32 -10.13
N TRP A 119 16.13 -16.97 -10.96
CA TRP A 119 16.18 -16.64 -12.38
C TRP A 119 14.86 -16.93 -13.10
N PRO A 120 14.21 -18.10 -12.91
CA PRO A 120 12.88 -18.33 -13.49
C PRO A 120 11.83 -17.31 -13.07
N LEU A 121 11.78 -16.91 -11.79
CA LEU A 121 10.86 -15.88 -11.31
C LEU A 121 11.07 -14.56 -12.03
N GLU A 122 12.33 -14.11 -12.15
CA GLU A 122 12.67 -12.88 -12.86
C GLU A 122 12.33 -12.96 -14.35
N ALA A 123 12.73 -14.06 -15.01
CA ALA A 123 12.52 -14.27 -16.44
C ALA A 123 11.02 -14.35 -16.81
N MET A 124 10.17 -14.80 -15.89
CA MET A 124 8.71 -14.85 -16.08
C MET A 124 7.98 -13.58 -15.61
N GLY A 125 8.71 -12.54 -15.17
CA GLY A 125 8.15 -11.25 -14.80
C GLY A 125 7.54 -11.16 -13.40
N ALA A 126 7.87 -12.10 -12.50
CA ALA A 126 7.41 -12.02 -11.12
C ALA A 126 8.04 -10.82 -10.39
N LYS A 127 7.23 -10.09 -9.63
CA LYS A 127 7.72 -9.03 -8.74
C LYS A 127 8.11 -9.64 -7.40
N PHE A 128 9.38 -9.94 -7.20
CA PHE A 128 9.83 -10.60 -5.97
C PHE A 128 11.07 -9.95 -5.34
N LYS A 129 11.23 -10.19 -4.04
CA LYS A 129 12.47 -9.93 -3.30
C LYS A 129 12.99 -11.22 -2.70
N PHE A 130 14.29 -11.42 -2.76
CA PHE A 130 14.96 -12.54 -2.12
C PHE A 130 15.62 -12.11 -0.81
N ILE A 131 15.39 -12.90 0.25
CA ILE A 131 16.09 -12.83 1.52
C ILE A 131 16.53 -14.23 1.95
N TYR A 132 17.55 -14.30 2.80
CA TYR A 132 18.05 -15.56 3.32
C TYR A 132 18.59 -15.42 4.74
N ASP A 133 18.60 -16.53 5.45
CA ASP A 133 19.26 -16.67 6.74
C ASP A 133 20.50 -17.56 6.61
N TRP A 134 21.48 -17.34 7.47
CA TRP A 134 22.66 -18.20 7.60
C TRP A 134 22.36 -19.39 8.51
N PRO A 135 23.12 -20.50 8.40
CA PRO A 135 23.02 -21.57 9.38
C PRO A 135 23.19 -21.07 10.82
N ASP A 136 22.30 -21.52 11.72
CA ASP A 136 22.24 -21.15 13.14
C ASP A 136 22.07 -19.64 13.45
N SER A 137 21.86 -18.81 12.43
CA SER A 137 21.54 -17.39 12.64
C SER A 137 20.05 -17.19 12.95
N PRO A 138 19.70 -16.13 13.70
CA PRO A 138 18.33 -15.71 13.84
C PRO A 138 17.69 -15.44 12.47
N MET A 139 16.40 -15.77 12.35
CA MET A 139 15.60 -15.47 11.17
C MET A 139 15.60 -13.95 10.90
N ASN A 140 15.71 -13.54 9.64
CA ASN A 140 15.75 -12.13 9.25
C ASN A 140 14.35 -11.50 9.17
N ILE A 141 13.62 -11.56 10.29
CA ILE A 141 12.21 -11.17 10.38
C ILE A 141 12.02 -9.67 10.14
N ASP A 142 12.98 -8.82 10.50
CA ASP A 142 12.89 -7.38 10.21
C ASP A 142 12.86 -7.09 8.71
N ARG A 143 13.56 -7.90 7.90
CA ARG A 143 13.46 -7.79 6.43
C ARG A 143 12.13 -8.31 5.90
N VAL A 144 11.57 -9.34 6.52
CA VAL A 144 10.21 -9.81 6.20
C VAL A 144 9.20 -8.70 6.48
N GLU A 145 9.28 -8.07 7.66
CA GLU A 145 8.41 -6.99 8.08
C GLU A 145 8.51 -5.77 7.15
N ASN A 146 9.73 -5.35 6.81
CA ASN A 146 9.95 -4.23 5.89
C ASN A 146 9.39 -4.49 4.49
N PHE A 147 9.57 -5.72 3.97
CA PHE A 147 8.98 -6.09 2.69
C PHE A 147 7.45 -6.15 2.77
N ALA A 148 6.88 -6.67 3.85
CA ALA A 148 5.45 -6.73 4.09
C ALA A 148 4.82 -5.33 4.13
N LYS A 149 5.47 -4.35 4.77
CA LYS A 149 5.05 -2.93 4.76
C LYS A 149 5.05 -2.36 3.34
N ALA A 150 6.10 -2.59 2.57
CA ALA A 150 6.19 -2.11 1.20
C ALA A 150 5.12 -2.75 0.29
N ALA A 151 4.89 -4.06 0.43
CA ALA A 151 3.88 -4.76 -0.35
C ALA A 151 2.45 -4.29 -0.02
N ARG A 152 2.16 -4.03 1.26
CA ARG A 152 0.90 -3.41 1.66
C ARG A 152 0.74 -2.02 1.03
N ALA A 153 1.77 -1.18 1.05
CA ALA A 153 1.72 0.14 0.41
C ALA A 153 1.42 0.04 -1.09
N VAL A 154 2.04 -0.90 -1.81
CA VAL A 154 1.73 -1.17 -3.23
C VAL A 154 0.25 -1.51 -3.42
N ARG A 155 -0.32 -2.34 -2.53
CA ARG A 155 -1.74 -2.70 -2.62
C ARG A 155 -2.66 -1.51 -2.28
N GLU A 156 -2.36 -0.77 -1.21
CA GLU A 156 -3.13 0.42 -0.82
C GLU A 156 -3.15 1.45 -1.96
N LEU A 157 -1.99 1.75 -2.55
CA LEU A 157 -1.88 2.64 -3.72
C LEU A 157 -2.65 2.12 -4.94
N SER A 158 -2.69 0.80 -5.19
CA SER A 158 -3.43 0.25 -6.33
C SER A 158 -4.95 0.39 -6.22
N HIS A 159 -5.45 0.67 -5.02
CA HIS A 159 -6.87 0.85 -4.73
C HIS A 159 -7.23 2.29 -4.35
N SER A 160 -6.24 3.17 -4.23
CA SER A 160 -6.46 4.55 -3.81
C SER A 160 -6.92 5.44 -4.95
N LYS A 161 -7.58 6.53 -4.57
CA LYS A 161 -8.13 7.51 -5.49
C LYS A 161 -7.79 8.93 -5.04
N VAL A 162 -7.25 9.73 -5.96
CA VAL A 162 -6.93 11.14 -5.75
C VAL A 162 -7.94 11.99 -6.49
N GLY A 163 -8.51 12.99 -5.81
CA GLY A 163 -9.34 14.02 -6.44
C GLY A 163 -8.48 15.21 -6.89
N MET A 164 -8.72 15.73 -8.09
CA MET A 164 -8.02 16.92 -8.58
C MET A 164 -9.02 17.95 -9.09
N MET A 165 -8.98 19.16 -8.52
CA MET A 165 -9.85 20.25 -8.95
C MET A 165 -9.21 21.01 -10.12
N GLY A 166 -9.16 20.36 -11.27
CA GLY A 166 -8.50 20.85 -12.48
C GLY A 166 -7.27 20.03 -12.86
N TYR A 167 -6.36 20.69 -13.56
CA TYR A 167 -5.10 20.10 -14.02
C TYR A 167 -4.01 21.17 -14.04
N ALA A 168 -2.81 20.78 -13.59
CA ALA A 168 -1.55 21.51 -13.61
C ALA A 168 -1.69 23.04 -13.52
N ASP A 169 -1.60 23.56 -12.30
CA ASP A 169 -1.72 25.00 -12.08
C ASP A 169 -0.56 25.78 -12.69
N MET A 170 -0.81 27.01 -13.14
CA MET A 170 0.17 27.93 -13.74
C MET A 170 0.98 27.38 -14.94
N GLY A 171 0.62 26.22 -15.50
CA GLY A 171 1.45 25.54 -16.50
C GLY A 171 2.72 24.91 -15.93
N LEU A 172 2.76 24.61 -14.63
CA LEU A 172 3.88 23.92 -13.99
C LEU A 172 4.04 22.51 -14.56
N TYR A 173 5.10 22.28 -15.34
CA TYR A 173 5.39 20.96 -15.90
C TYR A 173 5.66 19.89 -14.83
N ALA A 174 6.12 20.29 -13.64
CA ALA A 174 6.38 19.36 -12.54
C ALA A 174 5.10 18.72 -11.97
N THR A 175 3.93 19.37 -12.11
CA THR A 175 2.65 18.88 -11.62
C THR A 175 1.83 18.18 -12.71
N MET A 176 2.28 18.24 -13.96
CA MET A 176 1.70 17.47 -15.06
C MET A 176 2.03 15.98 -14.91
N PHE A 177 1.06 15.13 -15.23
CA PHE A 177 1.21 13.68 -15.19
C PHE A 177 0.49 13.01 -16.36
N ASP A 178 0.94 11.79 -16.69
CA ASP A 178 0.25 10.87 -17.59
C ASP A 178 -0.54 9.86 -16.76
N GLY A 179 -1.87 9.94 -16.80
CA GLY A 179 -2.76 9.11 -15.99
C GLY A 179 -2.65 7.62 -16.31
N VAL A 180 -2.41 7.25 -17.57
CA VAL A 180 -2.27 5.85 -17.98
C VAL A 180 -0.98 5.23 -17.40
N SER A 181 0.14 5.94 -17.48
CA SER A 181 1.41 5.51 -16.88
C SER A 181 1.30 5.45 -15.36
N LEU A 182 0.66 6.43 -14.70
CA LEU A 182 0.48 6.42 -13.25
C LEU A 182 -0.36 5.21 -12.80
N ARG A 183 -1.50 4.98 -13.45
CA ARG A 183 -2.38 3.84 -13.19
C ARG A 183 -1.71 2.51 -13.51
N GLY A 184 -0.92 2.43 -14.59
CA GLY A 184 -0.22 1.21 -14.99
C GLY A 184 0.98 0.83 -14.11
N LYS A 185 1.70 1.83 -13.57
CA LYS A 185 2.93 1.60 -12.79
C LYS A 185 2.71 1.56 -11.28
N ILE A 186 1.91 2.49 -10.76
CA ILE A 186 1.68 2.65 -9.31
C ILE A 186 0.29 2.12 -8.93
N GLY A 187 -0.69 2.31 -9.81
CA GLY A 187 -2.04 1.80 -9.61
C GLY A 187 -3.03 2.83 -9.06
N VAL A 188 -2.62 4.06 -8.75
CA VAL A 188 -3.54 5.08 -8.23
C VAL A 188 -4.50 5.58 -9.30
N GLU A 189 -5.77 5.74 -8.95
CA GLU A 189 -6.76 6.40 -9.80
C GLU A 189 -6.74 7.92 -9.53
N VAL A 190 -6.75 8.73 -10.59
CA VAL A 190 -6.83 10.20 -10.45
C VAL A 190 -8.09 10.68 -11.15
N GLU A 191 -9.04 11.18 -10.36
CA GLU A 191 -10.28 11.76 -10.88
C GLU A 191 -10.16 13.28 -10.89
N VAL A 192 -10.21 13.85 -12.09
CA VAL A 192 -10.31 15.29 -12.28
C VAL A 192 -11.77 15.72 -12.22
N PHE A 193 -12.07 16.71 -11.39
CA PHE A 193 -13.39 17.32 -11.27
C PHE A 193 -13.32 18.84 -11.48
N ASP A 194 -14.43 19.46 -11.84
CA ASP A 194 -14.45 20.88 -12.17
C ASP A 194 -14.64 21.75 -10.92
N MET A 195 -13.98 22.91 -10.91
CA MET A 195 -14.18 23.92 -9.86
C MET A 195 -15.65 24.37 -9.73
N LEU A 196 -16.40 24.36 -10.84
CA LEU A 196 -17.82 24.66 -10.88
C LEU A 196 -18.62 23.73 -9.98
N GLU A 197 -18.24 22.45 -9.87
CA GLU A 197 -18.91 21.50 -8.97
C GLU A 197 -18.79 21.96 -7.51
N VAL A 198 -17.61 22.45 -7.12
CA VAL A 198 -17.38 22.99 -5.77
C VAL A 198 -18.18 24.28 -5.56
N VAL A 199 -18.17 25.19 -6.54
CA VAL A 199 -18.95 26.44 -6.48
C VAL A 199 -20.45 26.15 -6.30
N GLN A 200 -21.01 25.21 -7.05
CA GLN A 200 -22.42 24.83 -6.92
C GLN A 200 -22.73 24.13 -5.59
N LYS A 201 -21.78 23.37 -5.02
CA LYS A 201 -21.94 22.79 -3.68
C LYS A 201 -21.93 23.87 -2.60
N MET A 202 -21.09 24.89 -2.72
CA MET A 202 -21.03 26.01 -1.76
C MET A 202 -22.38 26.74 -1.59
N GLU A 203 -23.18 26.83 -2.66
CA GLU A 203 -24.51 27.45 -2.64
C GLU A 203 -25.52 26.64 -1.82
N LYS A 204 -25.29 25.34 -1.65
CA LYS A 204 -26.19 24.40 -0.98
C LYS A 204 -25.84 24.20 0.50
N ILE A 205 -24.65 24.63 0.94
CA ILE A 205 -24.23 24.50 2.34
C ILE A 205 -25.11 25.38 3.24
N SER A 206 -25.64 24.78 4.31
CA SER A 206 -26.55 25.47 5.22
C SER A 206 -25.83 26.52 6.06
N GLN A 207 -26.55 27.60 6.40
CA GLN A 207 -25.99 28.64 7.28
C GLN A 207 -25.62 28.09 8.67
N THR A 208 -26.35 27.08 9.15
CA THR A 208 -26.07 26.42 10.43
C THR A 208 -24.71 25.73 10.44
N GLU A 209 -24.37 24.97 9.40
CA GLU A 209 -23.07 24.31 9.28
C GLU A 209 -21.92 25.31 9.18
N ILE A 210 -22.13 26.39 8.43
CA ILE A 210 -21.15 27.47 8.26
C ILE A 210 -20.88 28.13 9.61
N SER A 211 -21.94 28.58 10.30
CA SER A 211 -21.80 29.25 11.61
C SER A 211 -21.12 28.33 12.62
N SER A 212 -21.49 27.04 12.66
CA SER A 212 -20.87 26.08 13.57
C SER A 212 -19.36 25.92 13.33
N LEU A 213 -18.92 25.85 12.07
CA LEU A 213 -17.50 25.76 11.74
C LEU A 213 -16.76 27.06 12.04
N VAL A 214 -17.36 28.22 11.75
CA VAL A 214 -16.77 29.53 12.07
C VAL A 214 -16.59 29.69 13.59
N ASP A 215 -17.59 29.31 14.38
CA ASP A 215 -17.49 29.33 15.84
C ASP A 215 -16.37 28.42 16.36
N LYS A 216 -16.23 27.24 15.76
CA LYS A 216 -15.11 26.33 16.04
C LYS A 216 -13.76 26.99 15.74
N MET A 217 -13.59 27.57 14.54
CA MET A 217 -12.36 28.29 14.18
C MET A 217 -12.06 29.43 15.15
N ARG A 218 -13.08 30.21 15.55
CA ARG A 218 -12.93 31.33 16.51
C ARG A 218 -12.48 30.87 17.89
N LYS A 219 -12.90 29.67 18.30
CA LYS A 219 -12.54 29.08 19.59
C LYS A 219 -11.14 28.46 19.57
N GLU A 220 -10.76 27.83 18.47
CA GLU A 220 -9.54 27.04 18.38
C GLU A 220 -8.33 27.81 17.82
N TRP A 221 -8.56 28.85 17.03
CA TRP A 221 -7.48 29.59 16.37
C TRP A 221 -7.13 30.87 17.11
N THR A 222 -5.84 31.23 17.05
CA THR A 222 -5.36 32.55 17.46
C THR A 222 -5.26 33.46 16.25
N PHE A 223 -5.94 34.60 16.28
CA PHE A 223 -5.96 35.58 15.20
C PHE A 223 -5.02 36.75 15.52
N GLU A 224 -3.97 36.95 14.71
CA GLU A 224 -3.06 38.09 14.88
C GLU A 224 -3.70 39.45 14.54
N LYS A 225 -4.73 39.43 13.68
CA LYS A 225 -5.46 40.62 13.21
C LYS A 225 -6.94 40.32 13.16
N LEU A 226 -7.75 41.37 13.19
CA LEU A 226 -9.19 41.25 12.99
C LEU A 226 -9.50 40.66 11.61
N VAL A 227 -10.14 39.49 11.59
CA VAL A 227 -10.63 38.85 10.37
C VAL A 227 -12.14 39.10 10.24
N LYS A 228 -12.55 39.60 9.08
CA LYS A 228 -13.98 39.83 8.76
C LYS A 228 -14.75 38.52 8.80
N ASN A 229 -15.98 38.55 9.32
CA ASN A 229 -16.82 37.36 9.42
C ASN A 229 -17.08 36.72 8.05
N GLU A 230 -17.32 37.56 7.04
CA GLU A 230 -17.51 37.16 5.63
C GLU A 230 -16.36 36.30 5.10
N THR A 231 -15.11 36.60 5.50
CA THR A 231 -13.93 35.81 5.10
C THR A 231 -13.95 34.41 5.70
N LEU A 232 -14.32 34.29 6.98
CA LEU A 232 -14.42 33.00 7.67
C LEU A 232 -15.60 32.18 7.16
N GLU A 233 -16.74 32.82 6.92
CA GLU A 233 -17.92 32.15 6.34
C GLU A 233 -17.61 31.62 4.94
N ARG A 234 -16.88 32.40 4.13
CA ARG A 234 -16.43 31.97 2.80
C ARG A 234 -15.46 30.80 2.87
N LEU A 235 -14.48 30.86 3.77
CA LEU A 235 -13.56 29.76 4.04
C LEU A 235 -14.34 28.48 4.41
N ALA A 236 -15.28 28.59 5.34
CA ALA A 236 -16.12 27.50 5.81
C ALA A 236 -16.95 26.89 4.67
N ARG A 237 -17.58 27.72 3.82
CA ARG A 237 -18.35 27.25 2.64
C ARG A 237 -17.50 26.40 1.70
N ILE A 238 -16.30 26.87 1.35
CA ILE A 238 -15.44 26.15 0.40
C ILE A 238 -14.94 24.85 1.01
N TYR A 239 -14.48 24.88 2.27
CA TYR A 239 -14.01 23.69 2.96
C TYR A 239 -15.11 22.63 3.09
N LEU A 240 -16.33 23.01 3.49
CA LEU A 240 -17.47 22.08 3.60
C LEU A 240 -17.87 21.50 2.23
N ALA A 241 -17.90 22.32 1.18
CA ALA A 241 -18.17 21.85 -0.18
C ALA A 241 -17.12 20.85 -0.68
N LEU A 242 -15.84 21.09 -0.40
CA LEU A 242 -14.76 20.16 -0.73
C LEU A 242 -14.86 18.87 0.08
N LYS A 243 -15.20 18.93 1.37
CA LYS A 243 -15.45 17.73 2.18
C LYS A 243 -16.58 16.87 1.61
N GLU A 244 -17.67 17.49 1.17
CA GLU A 244 -18.76 16.78 0.50
C GLU A 244 -18.25 16.11 -0.78
N LYS A 245 -17.47 16.83 -1.62
CA LYS A 245 -16.90 16.29 -2.85
C LYS A 245 -15.91 15.14 -2.60
N ILE A 246 -15.05 15.26 -1.58
CA ILE A 246 -14.10 14.21 -1.17
C ILE A 246 -14.86 12.94 -0.77
N LYS A 247 -15.94 13.09 0.01
CA LYS A 247 -16.77 11.97 0.44
C LYS A 247 -17.52 11.34 -0.74
N GLU A 248 -18.07 12.15 -1.65
CA GLU A 248 -18.75 11.67 -2.85
C GLU A 248 -17.81 10.85 -3.75
N GLY A 249 -16.59 11.36 -3.96
CA GLY A 249 -15.58 10.73 -4.79
C GLY A 249 -14.85 9.55 -4.14
N ASN A 250 -15.01 9.35 -2.82
CA ASN A 250 -14.20 8.48 -1.97
C ASN A 250 -12.70 8.74 -2.16
N TYR A 251 -12.30 10.01 -2.17
CA TYR A 251 -10.90 10.37 -2.37
C TYR A 251 -10.10 10.18 -1.08
N GLU A 252 -8.90 9.62 -1.21
CA GLU A 252 -7.93 9.46 -0.12
C GLU A 252 -6.90 10.59 -0.11
N ALA A 253 -6.78 11.34 -1.20
CA ALA A 253 -6.01 12.58 -1.28
C ALA A 253 -6.69 13.57 -2.22
N ILE A 254 -6.36 14.86 -2.10
CA ILE A 254 -6.87 15.89 -2.99
C ILE A 254 -5.79 16.90 -3.39
N SER A 255 -5.89 17.40 -4.61
CA SER A 255 -5.14 18.60 -5.02
C SER A 255 -6.03 19.64 -5.68
N LEU A 256 -5.71 20.91 -5.47
CA LEU A 256 -6.52 22.05 -5.89
C LEU A 256 -5.72 23.03 -6.73
N LYS A 257 -6.31 23.51 -7.83
CA LYS A 257 -5.78 24.62 -8.60
C LYS A 257 -5.77 25.93 -7.79
N CYS A 258 -4.58 26.48 -7.55
CA CYS A 258 -4.36 27.60 -6.65
C CYS A 258 -4.43 28.96 -7.34
N VAL A 259 -3.45 29.30 -8.17
CA VAL A 259 -3.25 30.62 -8.75
C VAL A 259 -4.15 30.83 -9.95
N GLU A 260 -4.07 29.96 -10.97
CA GLU A 260 -4.95 30.01 -12.15
C GLU A 260 -6.31 29.36 -11.89
N GLY A 261 -6.57 28.95 -10.65
CA GLY A 261 -7.83 28.42 -10.17
C GLY A 261 -8.48 29.34 -9.15
N MET A 262 -8.43 28.95 -7.88
CA MET A 262 -9.22 29.59 -6.82
C MET A 262 -8.85 31.06 -6.59
N LYS A 263 -7.56 31.42 -6.66
CA LYS A 263 -7.14 32.83 -6.56
C LYS A 263 -7.72 33.66 -7.70
N LYS A 264 -7.65 33.17 -8.94
CA LYS A 264 -8.13 33.90 -10.12
C LYS A 264 -9.65 33.99 -10.19
N TYR A 265 -10.35 32.86 -10.06
CA TYR A 265 -11.80 32.79 -10.29
C TYR A 265 -12.63 32.99 -9.03
N MET A 266 -12.10 32.59 -7.87
CA MET A 266 -12.77 32.77 -6.58
C MET A 266 -12.19 33.96 -5.81
N ASN A 267 -11.10 34.62 -6.23
CA ASN A 267 -10.46 35.66 -5.41
C ASN A 267 -10.21 35.17 -3.96
N PHE A 268 -9.88 33.88 -3.81
CA PHE A 268 -9.67 33.23 -2.51
C PHE A 268 -8.62 32.11 -2.67
N PRO A 269 -7.37 32.32 -2.26
CA PRO A 269 -6.35 31.28 -2.38
C PRO A 269 -6.64 30.09 -1.44
N PRO A 270 -6.28 28.85 -1.84
CA PRO A 270 -6.64 27.63 -1.12
C PRO A 270 -5.83 27.35 0.15
N CYS A 271 -4.79 28.13 0.47
CA CYS A 271 -3.80 27.74 1.48
C CYS A 271 -4.41 27.29 2.81
N MET A 272 -5.32 28.07 3.38
CA MET A 272 -5.98 27.72 4.65
C MET A 272 -6.90 26.51 4.51
N ILE A 273 -7.55 26.35 3.35
CA ILE A 273 -8.44 25.22 3.06
C ILE A 273 -7.63 23.94 2.98
N LEU A 274 -6.49 23.96 2.28
CA LEU A 274 -5.57 22.84 2.19
C LEU A 274 -4.98 22.49 3.56
N SER A 275 -4.61 23.48 4.38
CA SER A 275 -4.16 23.23 5.75
C SER A 275 -5.22 22.51 6.60
N MET A 276 -6.48 22.94 6.51
CA MET A 276 -7.57 22.28 7.23
C MET A 276 -7.86 20.87 6.69
N LEU A 277 -7.75 20.64 5.39
CA LEU A 277 -7.93 19.31 4.79
C LEU A 277 -6.77 18.38 5.13
N ALA A 278 -5.55 18.91 5.25
CA ALA A 278 -4.33 18.16 5.58
C ALA A 278 -4.38 17.50 6.96
N ASP A 279 -5.20 18.01 7.88
CA ASP A 279 -5.48 17.37 9.17
C ASP A 279 -6.33 16.09 9.03
N GLU A 280 -6.98 15.89 7.88
CA GLU A 280 -7.88 14.75 7.62
C GLU A 280 -7.33 13.77 6.57
N LEU A 281 -6.71 14.30 5.52
CA LEU A 281 -6.14 13.52 4.41
C LEU A 281 -5.08 14.34 3.66
N PRO A 282 -4.15 13.70 2.91
CA PRO A 282 -3.20 14.40 2.06
C PRO A 282 -3.87 15.44 1.14
N ALA A 283 -3.52 16.71 1.35
CA ALA A 283 -4.08 17.84 0.61
C ALA A 283 -2.95 18.72 0.07
N ILE A 284 -2.81 18.77 -1.26
CA ILE A 284 -1.67 19.42 -1.92
C ILE A 284 -2.11 20.56 -2.84
N CYS A 285 -1.30 21.60 -2.92
CA CYS A 285 -1.55 22.76 -3.76
C CYS A 285 -1.24 22.48 -5.26
N GLU A 286 -1.65 23.40 -6.12
CA GLU A 286 -1.16 23.52 -7.51
C GLU A 286 -1.54 22.40 -8.49
N ASP A 287 -2.57 21.61 -8.16
CA ASP A 287 -2.92 20.38 -8.89
C ASP A 287 -1.69 19.47 -9.07
N ASP A 288 -0.94 19.22 -7.99
CA ASP A 288 0.19 18.30 -7.96
C ASP A 288 -0.26 16.85 -7.73
N ALA A 289 -0.54 16.14 -8.82
CA ALA A 289 -0.96 14.75 -8.78
C ALA A 289 0.11 13.82 -8.18
N LEU A 290 1.37 14.01 -8.58
CA LEU A 290 2.47 13.12 -8.18
C LEU A 290 2.86 13.34 -6.72
N GLY A 291 2.85 14.58 -6.26
CA GLY A 291 2.95 14.91 -4.85
C GLY A 291 1.83 14.26 -4.04
N ALA A 292 0.57 14.33 -4.52
CA ALA A 292 -0.58 13.79 -3.79
C ALA A 292 -0.46 12.28 -3.64
N VAL A 293 -0.08 11.59 -4.71
CA VAL A 293 0.23 10.16 -4.71
C VAL A 293 1.35 9.81 -3.73
N THR A 294 2.37 10.66 -3.59
CA THR A 294 3.51 10.39 -2.71
C THR A 294 3.15 10.49 -1.22
N GLN A 295 2.12 11.26 -0.87
CA GLN A 295 1.66 11.43 0.51
C GLN A 295 0.64 10.37 0.97
N LEU A 296 0.05 9.60 0.05
CA LEU A 296 -0.81 8.44 0.35
C LEU A 296 0.01 7.32 1.00
#